data_AF-A0A2D8C852-F1
#
_entry.id   AF-A0A2D8C852-F1
#
_cell.length_a   1.000
_cell.length_b   1.000
_cell.length_c   1.000
_cell.angle_alpha   90.00
_cell.angle_beta   90.00
_cell.angle_gamma   90.00
#
_symmetry.space_group_name_H-M   'P 1'
#
loop_
_entity.id
_entity.type
_entity.pdbx_description
1 polymer ?
#
loop_
_entity_poly.entity_id
_entity_poly.type
_entity_poly.pdbx_seq_one_letter_code
_entity_poly.pdbx_strand_id
1 'polypeptide(L)'
;MNKDQEFVQLIQENQGLIYKITTIYTRDREEQNDLYQEIVYQTWKSFDQFKKASKPSTWLYRVGMNTAITHLNQSKKKVTAVPLEGLRVEIADEKDPIKEEKITQLYAEIRKLNLLDRGIVFLYLEGKNHEEISEIVGISISNVGTRMSRIKQKLKQGVHSNKAY
;
A
#
# COMPACT_ATOMS: atom_id res chain seq x y z
N MET A 1 17.43 23.11 -13.69
CA MET A 1 17.50 22.08 -12.64
C MET A 1 18.16 20.86 -13.26
N ASN A 2 19.17 20.25 -12.62
CA ASN A 2 19.74 19.00 -13.15
C ASN A 2 18.85 17.80 -12.75
N LYS A 3 19.05 16.65 -13.40
CA LYS A 3 18.24 15.44 -13.18
C LYS A 3 18.15 15.05 -11.70
N ASP A 4 19.27 15.12 -11.00
CA ASP A 4 19.39 14.76 -9.59
C ASP A 4 18.52 15.68 -8.73
N GLN A 5 18.55 16.99 -8.98
CA GLN A 5 17.70 17.98 -8.28
C GLN A 5 16.21 17.75 -8.58
N GLU A 6 15.84 17.47 -9.84
CA GLU A 6 14.44 17.15 -10.19
C GLU A 6 13.93 15.92 -9.45
N PHE A 7 14.76 14.89 -9.37
CA PHE A 7 14.42 13.68 -8.65
C PHE A 7 14.32 13.91 -7.13
N VAL A 8 15.29 14.61 -6.54
CA VAL A 8 15.26 14.91 -5.10
C VAL A 8 14.02 15.71 -4.74
N GLN A 9 13.66 16.72 -5.54
CA GLN A 9 12.44 17.50 -5.33
C GLN A 9 11.19 16.61 -5.45
N LEU A 10 11.12 15.76 -6.48
CA LEU A 10 10.00 14.82 -6.64
C LEU A 10 9.83 13.93 -5.41
N ILE A 11 10.92 13.35 -4.90
CA ILE A 11 10.89 12.50 -3.71
C ILE A 11 10.45 13.33 -2.50
N GLN A 12 11.05 14.50 -2.25
CA GLN A 12 10.73 15.37 -1.12
C GLN A 12 9.24 15.76 -1.08
N GLU A 13 8.68 16.17 -2.22
CA GLU A 13 7.26 16.53 -2.34
C GLU A 13 6.32 15.35 -2.12
N ASN A 14 6.81 14.10 -2.28
CA ASN A 14 5.98 12.90 -2.22
C ASN A 14 6.46 11.89 -1.14
N GLN A 15 7.29 12.28 -0.18
CA GLN A 15 7.80 11.34 0.83
C GLN A 15 6.68 10.69 1.62
N GLY A 16 5.67 11.49 2.02
CA GLY A 16 4.51 10.97 2.75
C GLY A 16 3.77 9.86 1.98
N LEU A 17 3.72 9.94 0.65
CA LEU A 17 3.14 8.90 -0.19
C LEU A 17 3.96 7.61 -0.12
N ILE A 18 5.29 7.70 -0.24
CA ILE A 18 6.18 6.52 -0.15
C ILE A 18 6.05 5.88 1.23
N TYR A 19 6.03 6.69 2.29
CA TYR A 19 5.81 6.19 3.65
C TYR A 19 4.47 5.47 3.79
N LYS A 20 3.36 6.05 3.29
CA LYS A 20 2.05 5.36 3.30
C LYS A 20 2.10 4.01 2.59
N ILE A 21 2.75 3.93 1.41
CA ILE A 21 2.91 2.65 0.70
C ILE A 21 3.62 1.64 1.62
N THR A 22 4.76 2.03 2.20
CA THR A 22 5.55 1.11 3.03
C THR A 22 4.76 0.57 4.22
N THR A 23 4.02 1.42 4.94
CA THR A 23 3.21 1.05 6.12
C THR A 23 2.18 -0.06 5.86
N ILE A 24 1.72 -0.19 4.62
CA ILE A 24 0.68 -1.15 4.24
C ILE A 24 1.26 -2.54 4.00
N TYR A 25 2.54 -2.57 3.65
CA TYR A 25 3.25 -3.75 3.20
C TYR A 25 4.18 -4.32 4.27
N THR A 26 4.66 -3.50 5.20
CA THR A 26 5.64 -3.89 6.23
C THR A 26 5.02 -4.04 7.62
N ARG A 27 5.75 -4.71 8.51
CA ARG A 27 5.30 -5.03 9.87
C ARG A 27 5.97 -4.20 10.93
N ASP A 28 7.21 -3.83 10.72
CA ASP A 28 8.01 -3.06 11.64
C ASP A 28 8.77 -1.96 10.91
N ARG A 29 9.50 -1.15 11.68
CA ARG A 29 10.24 0.01 11.19
C ARG A 29 11.46 -0.39 10.36
N GLU A 30 12.07 -1.55 10.62
CA GLU A 30 13.23 -2.02 9.87
C GLU A 30 12.81 -2.43 8.46
N GLU A 31 11.79 -3.31 8.36
CA GLU A 31 11.18 -3.67 7.08
C GLU A 31 10.70 -2.42 6.33
N GLN A 32 10.10 -1.45 7.04
CA GLN A 32 9.61 -0.21 6.44
C GLN A 32 10.73 0.61 5.81
N ASN A 33 11.85 0.79 6.54
CA ASN A 33 13.01 1.55 6.07
C ASN A 33 13.67 0.86 4.87
N ASP A 34 13.80 -0.46 4.91
CA ASP A 34 14.35 -1.24 3.80
C ASP A 34 13.49 -1.11 2.55
N LEU A 35 12.17 -1.25 2.70
CA LEU A 35 11.24 -1.09 1.59
C LEU A 35 11.22 0.35 1.07
N TYR A 36 11.31 1.36 1.95
CA TYR A 36 11.40 2.76 1.54
C TYR A 36 12.62 2.99 0.65
N GLN A 37 13.79 2.51 1.06
CA GLN A 37 15.02 2.64 0.28
C GLN A 37 14.92 1.93 -1.06
N GLU A 38 14.36 0.73 -1.09
CA GLU A 38 14.15 -0.02 -2.33
C GLU A 38 13.19 0.73 -3.28
N ILE A 39 12.11 1.32 -2.76
CA ILE A 39 11.19 2.14 -3.58
C ILE A 39 11.92 3.36 -4.15
N VAL A 40 12.68 4.11 -3.34
CA VAL A 40 13.44 5.27 -3.82
C VAL A 40 14.44 4.85 -4.90
N TYR A 41 15.14 3.74 -4.71
CA TYR A 41 16.09 3.20 -5.68
C TYR A 41 15.43 2.80 -7.01
N GLN A 42 14.32 2.05 -6.98
CA GLN A 42 13.61 1.67 -8.21
C GLN A 42 12.97 2.88 -8.91
N THR A 43 12.54 3.87 -8.14
CA THR A 43 12.04 5.14 -8.67
C THR A 43 13.15 5.90 -9.39
N TRP A 44 14.35 5.98 -8.83
CA TRP A 44 15.51 6.57 -9.49
C TRP A 44 15.84 5.89 -10.81
N LYS A 45 15.92 4.55 -10.81
CA LYS A 45 16.19 3.76 -12.03
C LYS A 45 15.16 3.97 -13.13
N SER A 46 13.91 4.22 -12.74
CA SER A 46 12.80 4.41 -13.66
C SER A 46 12.57 5.87 -14.04
N PHE A 47 13.30 6.81 -13.43
CA PHE A 47 13.03 8.25 -13.54
C PHE A 47 13.20 8.77 -14.97
N ASP A 48 14.19 8.29 -15.72
CA ASP A 48 14.39 8.67 -17.12
C ASP A 48 13.22 8.27 -18.03
N GLN A 49 12.46 7.25 -17.62
CA GLN A 49 11.29 6.78 -18.35
C GLN A 49 10.01 7.49 -17.92
N PHE A 50 10.07 8.38 -16.92
CA PHE A 50 8.94 9.18 -16.52
C PHE A 50 8.67 10.28 -17.55
N LYS A 51 7.88 9.93 -18.57
CA LYS A 51 7.51 10.82 -19.68
C LYS A 51 6.54 11.96 -19.30
N LYS A 52 6.33 12.26 -18.02
CA LYS A 52 5.37 13.26 -17.49
C LYS A 52 3.94 13.14 -18.05
N ALA A 53 3.56 11.97 -18.59
CA ALA A 53 2.25 11.70 -19.16
C ALA A 53 1.16 11.41 -18.10
N SER A 54 1.52 11.46 -16.82
CA SER A 54 0.62 11.31 -15.67
C SER A 54 1.11 12.22 -14.55
N LYS A 55 0.26 12.46 -13.54
CA LYS A 55 0.67 13.17 -12.33
C LYS A 55 1.87 12.43 -11.70
N PRO A 56 2.89 13.15 -11.21
CA PRO A 56 4.06 12.50 -10.60
C PRO A 56 3.69 11.55 -9.46
N SER A 57 2.68 11.90 -8.65
CA SER A 57 2.13 11.03 -7.60
C SER A 57 1.56 9.70 -8.13
N THR A 58 0.87 9.71 -9.28
CA THR A 58 0.30 8.50 -9.90
C THR A 58 1.42 7.59 -10.40
N TRP A 59 2.42 8.17 -11.04
CA TRP A 59 3.61 7.42 -11.46
C TRP A 59 4.36 6.82 -10.27
N LEU A 60 4.52 7.58 -9.19
CA LEU A 60 5.19 7.14 -7.98
C LEU A 60 4.41 6.02 -7.26
N TYR A 61 3.07 6.12 -7.20
CA TYR A 61 2.23 5.02 -6.72
C TYR A 61 2.49 3.73 -7.52
N ARG A 62 2.52 3.84 -8.85
CA ARG A 62 2.77 2.68 -9.73
C ARG A 62 4.14 2.05 -9.48
N VAL A 63 5.20 2.85 -9.44
CA VAL A 63 6.56 2.31 -9.19
C VAL A 63 6.67 1.76 -7.77
N GLY A 64 6.23 2.52 -6.77
CA GLY A 64 6.35 2.14 -5.36
C GLY A 64 5.55 0.89 -5.00
N MET A 65 4.30 0.76 -5.46
CA MET A 65 3.48 -0.42 -5.15
C MET A 65 3.98 -1.66 -5.86
N ASN A 66 4.38 -1.57 -7.13
CA ASN A 66 4.96 -2.71 -7.85
C ASN A 66 6.28 -3.16 -7.23
N THR A 67 7.09 -2.21 -6.77
CA THR A 67 8.33 -2.48 -6.03
C THR A 67 8.03 -3.21 -4.73
N ALA A 68 7.09 -2.72 -3.93
CA ALA A 68 6.71 -3.37 -2.67
C ALA A 68 6.18 -4.80 -2.86
N ILE A 69 5.27 -5.00 -3.82
CA ILE A 69 4.73 -6.34 -4.12
C ILE A 69 5.85 -7.28 -4.58
N THR A 70 6.75 -6.80 -5.44
CA THR A 70 7.88 -7.59 -5.94
C THR A 70 8.85 -7.96 -4.83
N HIS A 71 9.27 -6.98 -4.03
CA HIS A 71 10.18 -7.15 -2.89
C HIS A 71 9.64 -8.19 -1.90
N LEU A 72 8.37 -8.06 -1.51
CA LEU A 72 7.72 -9.00 -0.58
C LEU A 72 7.50 -10.41 -1.16
N ASN A 73 7.26 -10.53 -2.47
CA ASN A 73 7.15 -11.83 -3.09
C ASN A 73 8.53 -12.54 -3.18
N GLN A 74 9.61 -11.77 -3.30
CA GLN A 74 10.98 -12.31 -3.29
C GLN A 74 11.43 -12.69 -1.87
N SER A 75 11.08 -11.90 -0.85
CA SER A 75 11.41 -12.21 0.55
C SER A 75 10.67 -13.46 1.06
N LYS A 76 9.42 -13.67 0.64
CA LYS A 76 8.67 -14.92 0.91
C LYS A 76 9.33 -16.18 0.35
N LYS A 77 10.11 -16.07 -0.72
CA LYS A 77 10.89 -17.19 -1.27
C LYS A 77 12.16 -17.48 -0.46
N LYS A 78 12.59 -16.55 0.40
CA LYS A 78 13.85 -16.62 1.16
C LYS A 78 13.68 -16.94 2.66
N VAL A 79 12.46 -16.87 3.21
CA VAL A 79 12.26 -16.97 4.67
C VAL A 79 11.21 -18.03 5.05
N THR A 80 11.66 -19.06 5.78
CA THR A 80 10.86 -19.95 6.64
C THR A 80 10.18 -19.14 7.75
N ALA A 81 8.87 -19.35 7.91
CA ALA A 81 7.99 -18.57 8.77
C ALA A 81 8.51 -18.41 10.21
N VAL A 82 8.66 -17.16 10.65
CA VAL A 82 8.65 -16.79 12.07
C VAL A 82 7.40 -15.94 12.30
N PRO A 83 6.47 -16.36 13.17
CA PRO A 83 5.33 -15.54 13.53
C PRO A 83 5.71 -14.63 14.70
N LEU A 84 5.52 -13.32 14.56
CA LEU A 84 5.41 -12.44 15.71
C LEU A 84 4.37 -11.33 15.46
N GLU A 85 3.56 -11.12 16.49
CA GLU A 85 2.51 -10.12 16.61
C GLU A 85 3.04 -8.70 16.73
N GLY A 86 2.23 -7.75 16.28
CA GLY A 86 2.29 -6.36 16.76
C GLY A 86 2.62 -5.34 15.69
N LEU A 87 1.61 -4.67 15.15
CA LEU A 87 1.75 -3.27 14.77
C LEU A 87 0.40 -2.57 14.93
N ARG A 88 0.29 -1.75 15.99
CA ARG A 88 -0.81 -0.81 16.21
C ARG A 88 -0.64 0.34 15.23
N VAL A 89 -1.69 0.63 14.46
CA VAL A 89 -1.81 1.88 13.70
C VAL A 89 -2.30 2.92 14.70
N GLU A 90 -1.42 3.75 15.25
CA GLU A 90 -1.83 4.86 16.10
C GLU A 90 -2.42 5.97 15.21
N ILE A 91 -3.75 6.02 15.14
CA ILE A 91 -4.47 7.15 14.54
C ILE A 91 -4.88 8.07 15.69
N ALA A 92 -4.00 8.98 16.07
CA ALA A 92 -4.31 10.02 17.03
C ALA A 92 -5.41 10.94 16.48
N ASP A 93 -6.60 10.85 17.09
CA ASP A 93 -7.61 11.90 17.17
C ASP A 93 -8.59 11.48 18.28
N GLU A 94 -9.11 12.46 19.03
CA GLU A 94 -10.03 12.28 20.17
C GLU A 94 -11.20 11.34 19.82
N LYS A 95 -11.31 10.15 20.44
CA LYS A 95 -12.18 9.09 19.91
C LYS A 95 -12.99 8.27 20.92
N ASP A 96 -14.18 7.95 20.41
CA ASP A 96 -15.17 6.98 20.86
C ASP A 96 -14.59 5.54 20.85
N PRO A 97 -14.52 4.84 22.00
CA PRO A 97 -13.89 3.52 22.14
C PRO A 97 -14.43 2.45 21.19
N ILE A 98 -15.72 2.52 20.83
CA ILE A 98 -16.38 1.51 19.97
C ILE A 98 -15.92 1.64 18.51
N LYS A 99 -15.53 2.85 18.09
CA LYS A 99 -15.01 3.07 16.73
C LYS A 99 -13.58 2.54 16.59
N GLU A 100 -12.75 2.66 17.63
CA GLU A 100 -11.37 2.17 17.59
C GLU A 100 -11.29 0.65 17.44
N GLU A 101 -12.14 -0.09 18.15
CA GLU A 101 -12.17 -1.55 18.06
C GLU A 101 -12.51 -2.02 16.64
N LYS A 102 -13.54 -1.43 16.03
CA LYS A 102 -13.94 -1.75 14.65
C LYS A 102 -12.87 -1.40 13.62
N ILE A 103 -12.18 -0.27 13.81
CA ILE A 103 -11.08 0.15 12.93
C ILE A 103 -9.92 -0.84 13.06
N THR A 104 -9.58 -1.24 14.28
CA THR A 104 -8.52 -2.23 14.53
C THR A 104 -8.84 -3.58 13.87
N GLN A 105 -10.07 -4.06 14.01
CA GLN A 105 -10.53 -5.29 13.36
C GLN A 105 -10.47 -5.17 11.82
N LEU A 106 -10.89 -4.04 11.26
CA LEU A 106 -10.82 -3.79 9.81
C LEU A 106 -9.36 -3.87 9.31
N TYR A 107 -8.41 -3.24 10.00
CA TYR A 107 -6.99 -3.32 9.64
C TYR A 107 -6.45 -4.75 9.73
N ALA A 108 -6.87 -5.52 10.74
CA ALA A 108 -6.49 -6.94 10.84
C ALA A 108 -7.01 -7.76 9.65
N GLU A 109 -8.25 -7.54 9.21
CA GLU A 109 -8.81 -8.21 8.04
C GLU A 109 -8.13 -7.78 6.74
N ILE A 110 -7.79 -6.50 6.58
CA ILE A 110 -7.02 -6.01 5.42
C ILE A 110 -5.67 -6.73 5.33
N ARG A 111 -4.99 -6.99 6.46
CA ARG A 111 -3.71 -7.72 6.45
C ARG A 111 -3.84 -9.17 5.97
N LYS A 112 -5.02 -9.79 6.07
CA LYS A 112 -5.26 -11.15 5.55
C LYS A 112 -5.40 -11.18 4.02
N LEU A 113 -5.62 -10.03 3.38
CA LEU A 113 -5.68 -9.92 1.93
C LEU A 113 -4.30 -10.22 1.30
N ASN A 114 -4.31 -10.70 0.05
CA ASN A 114 -3.09 -10.78 -0.75
C ASN A 114 -2.55 -9.36 -1.04
N LEU A 115 -1.26 -9.26 -1.39
CA LEU A 115 -0.57 -7.97 -1.52
C LEU A 115 -1.26 -7.04 -2.53
N LEU A 116 -1.72 -7.57 -3.67
CA LEU A 116 -2.41 -6.78 -4.69
C LEU A 116 -3.75 -6.23 -4.16
N ASP A 117 -4.54 -7.06 -3.50
CA ASP A 117 -5.84 -6.66 -2.94
C ASP A 117 -5.67 -5.62 -1.82
N ARG A 118 -4.62 -5.71 -0.99
CA ARG A 118 -4.26 -4.64 -0.03
C ARG A 118 -3.99 -3.32 -0.73
N GLY A 119 -3.23 -3.37 -1.82
CA GLY A 119 -2.93 -2.20 -2.63
C GLY A 119 -4.19 -1.56 -3.24
N ILE A 120 -5.11 -2.38 -3.74
CA ILE A 120 -6.39 -1.91 -4.30
C ILE A 120 -7.23 -1.21 -3.21
N VAL A 121 -7.33 -1.79 -2.00
CA VAL A 121 -8.02 -1.14 -0.87
C VAL A 121 -7.39 0.19 -0.53
N PHE A 122 -6.06 0.22 -0.42
CA PHE A 122 -5.34 1.44 -0.09
C PHE A 122 -5.62 2.58 -1.06
N LEU A 123 -5.47 2.34 -2.36
CA LEU A 123 -5.69 3.37 -3.38
C LEU A 123 -7.15 3.86 -3.35
N TYR A 124 -8.11 2.96 -3.12
CA TYR A 124 -9.50 3.34 -2.94
C TYR A 124 -9.72 4.24 -1.72
N LEU A 125 -9.03 3.97 -0.60
CA LEU A 125 -9.06 4.81 0.60
C LEU A 125 -8.35 6.17 0.38
N GLU A 126 -7.35 6.22 -0.50
CA GLU A 126 -6.73 7.47 -0.98
C GLU A 126 -7.62 8.22 -2.01
N GLY A 127 -8.86 7.76 -2.23
CA GLY A 127 -9.85 8.42 -3.09
C GLY A 127 -9.68 8.15 -4.58
N LYS A 128 -8.89 7.15 -4.98
CA LYS A 128 -8.69 6.78 -6.38
C LYS A 128 -9.89 6.05 -6.95
N ASN A 129 -10.28 6.44 -8.16
CA ASN A 129 -11.32 5.73 -8.92
C ASN A 129 -10.77 4.43 -9.54
N HIS A 130 -11.65 3.61 -10.14
CA HIS A 130 -11.24 2.30 -10.67
C HIS A 130 -10.28 2.41 -11.86
N GLU A 131 -10.41 3.47 -12.65
CA GLU A 131 -9.54 3.80 -13.78
C GLU A 131 -8.11 4.10 -13.30
N GLU A 132 -7.97 5.02 -12.34
CA GLU A 132 -6.68 5.36 -11.73
C GLU A 132 -6.05 4.13 -11.04
N ILE A 133 -6.85 3.33 -10.32
CA ILE A 133 -6.36 2.11 -9.69
C ILE A 133 -5.84 1.12 -10.75
N SER A 134 -6.59 0.92 -11.83
CA SER A 134 -6.21 0.07 -12.96
C SER A 134 -4.86 0.49 -13.55
N GLU A 135 -4.67 1.79 -13.78
CA GLU A 135 -3.41 2.35 -14.29
C GLU A 135 -2.23 2.16 -13.32
N ILE A 136 -2.48 2.30 -12.02
CA ILE A 136 -1.46 2.16 -10.98
C ILE A 136 -1.04 0.70 -10.79
N VAL A 137 -1.99 -0.23 -10.69
CA VAL A 137 -1.69 -1.63 -10.34
C VAL A 137 -1.49 -2.53 -11.57
N GLY A 138 -1.82 -2.07 -12.77
CA GLY A 138 -1.55 -2.78 -14.03
C GLY A 138 -2.51 -3.94 -14.32
N ILE A 139 -3.77 -3.86 -13.87
CA ILE A 139 -4.84 -4.82 -14.21
C ILE A 139 -6.02 -4.08 -14.82
N SER A 140 -6.89 -4.78 -15.57
CA SER A 140 -8.05 -4.12 -16.19
C SER A 140 -9.03 -3.51 -15.17
N ILE A 141 -9.70 -2.41 -15.56
CA ILE A 141 -10.74 -1.73 -14.76
C ILE A 141 -11.82 -2.71 -14.27
N SER A 142 -12.25 -3.63 -15.15
CA SER A 142 -13.21 -4.69 -14.81
C SER A 142 -12.68 -5.64 -13.71
N ASN A 143 -11.39 -5.99 -13.77
CA ASN A 143 -10.73 -6.80 -12.73
C ASN A 143 -10.63 -6.03 -11.41
N VAL A 144 -10.34 -4.73 -11.43
CA VAL A 144 -10.38 -3.86 -10.24
C VAL A 144 -11.77 -3.92 -9.60
N GLY A 145 -12.84 -3.70 -10.38
CA GLY A 145 -14.21 -3.74 -9.87
C GLY A 145 -14.60 -5.10 -9.27
N THR A 146 -14.24 -6.19 -9.97
CA THR A 146 -14.50 -7.56 -9.51
C THR A 146 -13.76 -7.87 -8.21
N ARG A 147 -12.48 -7.49 -8.11
CA ARG A 147 -11.68 -7.65 -6.90
C ARG A 147 -12.24 -6.81 -5.76
N MET A 148 -12.60 -5.55 -6.00
CA MET A 148 -13.16 -4.67 -4.99
C MET A 148 -14.44 -5.24 -4.39
N SER A 149 -15.33 -5.82 -5.21
CA SER A 149 -16.53 -6.49 -4.73
C SER A 149 -16.20 -7.66 -3.80
N ARG A 150 -15.27 -8.54 -4.21
CA ARG A 150 -14.81 -9.69 -3.41
C ARG A 150 -14.12 -9.25 -2.11
N ILE A 151 -13.32 -8.19 -2.16
CA ILE A 151 -12.65 -7.60 -1.00
C ILE A 151 -13.71 -7.11 0.00
N LYS A 152 -14.69 -6.31 -0.44
CA LYS A 152 -15.78 -5.81 0.41
C LYS A 152 -16.54 -6.96 1.07
N GLN A 153 -16.81 -8.04 0.33
CA GLN A 153 -17.44 -9.24 0.88
C GLN A 153 -16.59 -9.91 1.96
N LYS A 154 -15.30 -10.11 1.72
CA LYS A 154 -14.35 -10.70 2.69
C LYS A 154 -14.25 -9.86 3.97
N LEU A 155 -14.07 -8.55 3.82
CA LEU A 155 -13.97 -7.64 4.97
C LEU A 155 -15.27 -7.63 5.79
N LYS A 156 -16.43 -7.62 5.12
CA LYS A 156 -17.73 -7.72 5.81
C LYS A 156 -17.85 -9.02 6.59
N GLN A 157 -17.50 -10.16 5.99
CA GLN A 157 -17.55 -11.46 6.66
C GLN A 157 -16.58 -11.52 7.86
N GLY A 158 -15.32 -11.12 7.68
CA GLY A 158 -14.31 -11.15 8.74
C GLY A 158 -14.66 -10.28 9.95
N VAL A 159 -15.19 -9.08 9.72
CA VAL A 159 -15.63 -8.18 10.81
C VAL A 159 -16.86 -8.73 11.54
N HIS A 160 -17.76 -9.45 10.86
CA HIS A 160 -18.93 -10.06 11.50
C HIS A 160 -18.60 -11.36 12.25
N SER A 161 -17.64 -12.16 11.78
CA SER A 161 -17.24 -13.42 12.45
C SER A 161 -16.58 -13.18 13.80
N ASN A 162 -15.97 -12.02 14.02
CA ASN A 162 -15.32 -11.68 15.30
C ASN A 162 -16.29 -11.14 16.38
N LYS A 163 -17.59 -10.99 16.07
CA LYS A 163 -18.65 -10.60 17.02
C LYS A 163 -19.28 -11.78 17.77
N ALA A 164 -18.86 -13.01 17.50
CA ALA A 164 -19.41 -14.21 18.11
C ALA A 164 -18.60 -14.64 19.34
N TYR A 165 -18.47 -13.75 20.34
CA TYR A 165 -18.08 -14.07 21.71
C TYR A 165 -18.74 -13.08 22.68
#